data_AF-A0A0F9FTJ9-F1
#
_entry.id   AF-A0A0F9FTJ9-F1
#
_cell.length_a   1.000
_cell.length_b   1.000
_cell.length_c   1.000
_cell.angle_alpha   90.00
_cell.angle_beta   90.00
_cell.angle_gamma   90.00
#
_symmetry.space_group_name_H-M   'P 1'
#
loop_
_entity.id
_entity.type
_entity.pdbx_description
1 polymer ?
#
loop_
_entity_poly.entity_id
_entity_poly.type
_entity_poly.pdbx_seq_one_letter_code
_entity_poly.pdbx_strand_id
1 'polypeptide(L)'
;MTKEKFFQRNKDLVNRFVRGRLTKTGRTVHGTRATNAQLPRFLERKPTVDWDVFAKNPKKAAMNMERFLDKKFKGDFFDVREGATKRLKVHKVISNVDGETRVDFSIPDRKVPTVSKRSVRFATLKDQFEKAKSNLKDPSKIFRADKDLDLLRRVHIFERLRGKKI
;
A
#
# COMPACT_ATOMS: atom_id res chain seq x y z
N MET A 1 -14.58 -14.81 25.01
CA MET A 1 -13.50 -14.76 23.99
C MET A 1 -12.86 -13.37 24.09
N THR A 2 -11.53 -13.26 24.24
CA THR A 2 -10.89 -11.94 24.36
C THR A 2 -10.80 -11.23 23.00
N LYS A 3 -10.61 -9.90 23.02
CA LYS A 3 -10.43 -9.06 21.84
C LYS A 3 -9.29 -9.56 20.96
N GLU A 4 -8.17 -9.95 21.58
CA GLU A 4 -6.96 -10.45 20.94
C GLU A 4 -7.24 -11.78 20.25
N LYS A 5 -7.86 -12.74 20.95
CA LYS A 5 -8.21 -14.05 20.38
C LYS A 5 -9.18 -13.92 19.21
N PHE A 6 -10.16 -13.03 19.33
CA PHE A 6 -11.09 -12.73 18.24
C PHE A 6 -10.36 -12.13 17.02
N PHE A 7 -9.51 -11.13 17.24
CA PHE A 7 -8.77 -10.49 16.16
C PHE A 7 -7.82 -11.47 15.45
N GLN A 8 -7.04 -12.25 16.21
CA GLN A 8 -6.10 -13.21 15.63
C GLN A 8 -6.79 -14.27 14.78
N ARG A 9 -7.98 -14.75 15.21
CA ARG A 9 -8.80 -15.68 14.41
C ARG A 9 -9.33 -15.06 13.12
N ASN A 10 -9.49 -13.74 13.07
CA ASN A 10 -10.13 -13.02 11.97
C ASN A 10 -9.19 -12.09 11.19
N LYS A 11 -7.88 -12.09 11.47
CA LYS A 11 -6.91 -11.12 10.92
C LYS A 11 -6.88 -11.11 9.38
N ASP A 12 -7.08 -12.28 8.76
CA ASP A 12 -7.10 -12.40 7.29
C ASP A 12 -8.30 -11.70 6.65
N LEU A 13 -9.38 -11.47 7.42
CA LEU A 13 -10.54 -10.70 6.96
C LEU A 13 -10.21 -9.22 6.77
N VAL A 14 -9.21 -8.67 7.48
CA VAL A 14 -8.78 -7.27 7.30
C VAL A 14 -8.39 -7.02 5.85
N ASN A 15 -7.52 -7.86 5.30
CA ASN A 15 -7.10 -7.76 3.90
C ASN A 15 -8.28 -7.85 2.92
N ARG A 16 -9.24 -8.75 3.21
CA ARG A 16 -10.46 -8.92 2.39
C ARG A 16 -11.31 -7.66 2.41
N PHE A 17 -11.53 -7.06 3.59
CA PHE A 17 -12.35 -5.88 3.76
C PHE A 17 -11.70 -4.63 3.17
N VAL A 18 -10.39 -4.41 3.42
CA VAL A 18 -9.63 -3.30 2.82
C VAL A 18 -9.72 -3.39 1.29
N ARG A 19 -9.41 -4.55 0.70
CA ARG A 19 -9.50 -4.76 -0.75
C ARG A 19 -10.90 -4.43 -1.26
N GLY A 20 -11.95 -4.96 -0.63
CA GLY A 20 -13.35 -4.70 -1.02
C GLY A 20 -13.77 -3.24 -0.86
N ARG A 21 -13.15 -2.49 0.05
CA ARG A 21 -13.37 -1.03 0.18
C ARG A 21 -12.63 -0.26 -0.92
N LEU A 22 -11.44 -0.71 -1.31
CA LEU A 22 -10.66 -0.09 -2.38
C LEU A 22 -11.31 -0.27 -3.75
N THR A 23 -11.89 -1.44 -4.05
CA THR A 23 -12.66 -1.64 -5.30
C THR A 23 -13.82 -0.66 -5.43
N LYS A 24 -14.55 -0.40 -4.33
CA LYS A 24 -15.70 0.54 -4.33
C LYS A 24 -15.29 2.00 -4.42
N THR A 25 -14.14 2.36 -3.85
CA THR A 25 -13.72 3.77 -3.77
C THR A 25 -12.86 4.20 -4.95
N GLY A 26 -12.34 3.26 -5.74
CA GLY A 26 -11.49 3.55 -6.90
C GLY A 26 -10.17 4.24 -6.56
N ARG A 27 -9.75 4.21 -5.30
CA ARG A 27 -8.46 4.78 -4.87
C ARG A 27 -7.30 3.97 -5.43
N THR A 28 -6.20 4.65 -5.72
CA THR A 28 -5.02 4.06 -6.31
C THR A 28 -4.11 3.48 -5.23
N VAL A 29 -3.84 2.19 -5.31
CA VAL A 29 -2.83 1.50 -4.50
C VAL A 29 -1.46 1.68 -5.14
N HIS A 30 -0.42 1.95 -4.34
CA HIS A 30 0.96 2.07 -4.81
C HIS A 30 1.91 1.19 -4.00
N GLY A 31 3.22 1.36 -4.19
CA GLY A 31 4.24 0.65 -3.41
C GLY A 31 4.30 -0.85 -3.70
N THR A 32 4.78 -1.62 -2.73
CA THR A 32 5.11 -3.04 -2.94
C THR A 32 3.91 -3.88 -3.37
N ARG A 33 2.70 -3.61 -2.85
CA ARG A 33 1.49 -4.32 -3.29
C ARG A 33 1.16 -4.04 -4.76
N ALA A 34 1.33 -2.80 -5.22
CA ALA A 34 1.11 -2.44 -6.62
C ALA A 34 2.16 -3.07 -7.55
N THR A 35 3.42 -3.11 -7.12
CA THR A 35 4.49 -3.84 -7.82
C THR A 35 4.18 -5.32 -7.93
N ASN A 36 3.89 -5.99 -6.80
CA ASN A 36 3.60 -7.42 -6.77
C ASN A 36 2.38 -7.78 -7.63
N ALA A 37 1.35 -6.93 -7.66
CA ALA A 37 0.16 -7.16 -8.50
C ALA A 37 0.43 -7.17 -10.01
N GLN A 38 1.61 -6.70 -10.46
CA GLN A 38 1.98 -6.58 -11.86
C GLN A 38 3.20 -7.43 -12.24
N LEU A 39 3.91 -8.01 -11.27
CA LEU A 39 5.03 -8.91 -11.50
C LEU A 39 4.60 -10.38 -11.41
N PRO A 40 5.33 -11.30 -12.07
CA PRO A 40 5.18 -12.74 -11.86
C PRO A 40 5.44 -13.15 -10.40
N ARG A 41 4.78 -14.22 -9.93
CA ARG A 41 4.83 -14.66 -8.52
C ARG A 41 6.25 -14.87 -7.98
N PHE A 42 7.15 -15.42 -8.78
CA PHE A 42 8.55 -15.67 -8.37
C PHE A 42 9.38 -14.38 -8.25
N LEU A 43 8.90 -13.26 -8.79
CA LEU A 43 9.48 -11.93 -8.60
C LEU A 43 8.70 -11.12 -7.58
N GLU A 44 7.75 -11.68 -6.83
CA GLU A 44 7.08 -10.96 -5.75
C GLU A 44 8.01 -10.83 -4.53
N ARG A 45 8.03 -9.63 -3.91
CA ARG A 45 8.60 -9.50 -2.56
C ARG A 45 7.62 -10.13 -1.58
N LYS A 46 8.13 -10.70 -0.48
CA LYS A 46 7.32 -11.29 0.60
C LYS A 46 6.08 -10.43 0.89
N PRO A 47 4.90 -11.04 1.09
CA PRO A 47 3.64 -10.30 1.22
C PRO A 47 3.77 -9.21 2.27
N THR A 48 3.51 -7.97 1.88
CA THR A 48 3.41 -6.87 2.84
C THR A 48 2.01 -6.85 3.43
N VAL A 49 1.91 -6.55 4.71
CA VAL A 49 0.63 -6.53 5.44
C VAL A 49 -0.11 -5.23 5.19
N ASP A 50 0.61 -4.14 4.96
CA ASP A 50 0.13 -2.79 4.76
C ASP A 50 -0.32 -2.51 3.32
N TRP A 51 -1.37 -1.70 3.18
CA TRP A 51 -1.84 -1.16 1.91
C TRP A 51 -1.43 0.31 1.78
N ASP A 52 -0.51 0.61 0.89
CA ASP A 52 -0.16 1.99 0.49
C ASP A 52 -1.18 2.55 -0.50
N VAL A 53 -1.89 3.62 -0.16
CA VAL A 53 -3.02 4.14 -0.93
C VAL A 53 -2.96 5.66 -1.10
N PHE A 54 -3.12 6.13 -2.33
CA PHE A 54 -3.26 7.56 -2.61
C PHE A 54 -4.68 8.06 -2.33
N ALA A 55 -4.79 9.21 -1.67
CA ALA A 55 -6.03 9.91 -1.40
C ALA A 55 -5.83 11.44 -1.41
N LYS A 56 -6.78 12.19 -1.99
CA LYS A 56 -6.77 13.66 -1.96
C LYS A 56 -6.82 14.23 -0.54
N ASN A 57 -7.56 13.58 0.36
CA ASN A 57 -7.61 13.91 1.78
C ASN A 57 -7.28 12.64 2.59
N PRO A 58 -6.00 12.42 2.95
CA PRO A 58 -5.56 11.21 3.64
C PRO A 58 -6.20 11.04 5.01
N LYS A 59 -6.31 12.11 5.80
CA LYS A 59 -6.93 12.08 7.14
C LYS A 59 -8.35 11.56 7.07
N LYS A 60 -9.18 12.17 6.21
CA LYS A 60 -10.57 11.75 6.00
C LYS A 60 -10.66 10.32 5.43
N ALA A 61 -9.72 9.92 4.57
CA ALA A 61 -9.69 8.56 4.03
C ALA A 61 -9.35 7.51 5.10
N ALA A 62 -8.39 7.80 5.98
CA ALA A 62 -7.99 6.94 7.08
C ALA A 62 -9.14 6.77 8.10
N MET A 63 -9.74 7.87 8.56
CA MET A 63 -10.90 7.81 9.47
C MET A 63 -12.09 7.04 8.88
N ASN A 64 -12.35 7.20 7.58
CA ASN A 64 -13.41 6.42 6.93
C ASN A 64 -13.08 4.93 6.78
N MET A 65 -11.80 4.57 6.74
CA MET A 65 -11.35 3.18 6.68
C MET A 65 -11.36 2.54 8.06
N GLU A 66 -10.86 3.23 9.08
CA GLU A 66 -10.94 2.82 10.50
C GLU A 66 -12.40 2.53 10.89
N ARG A 67 -13.30 3.50 10.75
CA ARG A 67 -14.75 3.30 11.06
C ARG A 67 -15.37 2.14 10.29
N PHE A 68 -14.95 1.95 9.04
CA PHE A 68 -15.44 0.84 8.23
C PHE A 68 -14.94 -0.51 8.76
N LEU A 69 -13.67 -0.61 9.14
CA LEU A 69 -13.08 -1.83 9.68
C LEU A 69 -13.64 -2.13 11.08
N ASP A 70 -13.73 -1.13 11.96
CA ASP A 70 -14.33 -1.28 13.29
C ASP A 70 -15.79 -1.74 13.20
N LYS A 71 -16.58 -1.18 12.28
CA LYS A 71 -17.93 -1.67 12.00
C LYS A 71 -17.96 -3.14 11.53
N LYS A 72 -16.95 -3.58 10.79
CA LYS A 72 -16.85 -4.98 10.33
C LYS A 72 -16.43 -5.94 11.44
N PHE A 73 -15.59 -5.47 12.36
CA PHE A 73 -15.13 -6.24 13.51
C PHE A 73 -16.03 -6.09 14.75
N LYS A 74 -17.06 -5.22 14.68
CA LYS A 74 -18.04 -4.95 15.75
C LYS A 74 -17.38 -4.48 17.06
N GLY A 75 -16.37 -3.61 16.95
CA GLY A 75 -15.70 -3.03 18.11
C GLY A 75 -14.59 -2.08 17.69
N ASP A 76 -13.92 -1.49 18.67
CA ASP A 76 -12.74 -0.64 18.50
C ASP A 76 -11.49 -1.52 18.34
N PHE A 77 -11.12 -1.85 17.11
CA PHE A 77 -9.95 -2.65 16.77
C PHE A 77 -8.88 -1.84 16.05
N PHE A 78 -9.22 -0.65 15.55
CA PHE A 78 -8.35 0.16 14.71
C PHE A 78 -8.31 1.61 15.18
N ASP A 79 -7.16 2.24 14.98
CA ASP A 79 -6.94 3.65 15.28
C ASP A 79 -6.27 4.34 14.10
N VAL A 80 -6.44 5.66 14.01
CA VAL A 80 -5.81 6.50 12.99
C VAL A 80 -4.68 7.30 13.61
N ARG A 81 -3.47 7.07 13.12
CA ARG A 81 -2.28 7.83 13.54
C ARG A 81 -1.65 8.58 12.39
N GLU A 82 -1.12 9.76 12.68
CA GLU A 82 -0.30 10.49 11.71
C GLU A 82 1.08 9.82 11.60
N GLY A 83 1.60 9.71 10.37
CA GLY A 83 2.93 9.17 10.13
C GLY A 83 4.01 10.11 10.64
N ALA A 84 5.08 9.55 11.21
CA ALA A 84 6.15 10.32 11.88
C ALA A 84 6.98 11.25 10.96
N THR A 85 6.79 11.21 9.64
CA THR A 85 7.63 11.96 8.71
C THR A 85 7.05 13.36 8.46
N LYS A 86 7.71 14.40 8.98
CA LYS A 86 7.36 15.83 8.74
C LYS A 86 7.21 16.20 7.25
N ARG A 87 7.85 15.44 6.35
CA ARG A 87 7.89 15.70 4.89
C ARG A 87 6.71 15.10 4.11
N LEU A 88 6.03 14.09 4.64
CA LEU A 88 4.93 13.42 3.94
C LEU A 88 3.77 13.25 4.90
N LYS A 89 2.66 13.97 4.64
CA LYS A 89 1.42 13.83 5.40
C LYS A 89 0.79 12.47 5.08
N VAL A 90 1.20 11.45 5.82
CA VAL A 90 0.66 10.09 5.75
C VAL A 90 -0.25 9.88 6.95
N HIS A 91 -1.44 9.30 6.73
CA HIS A 91 -2.34 8.90 7.82
C HIS A 91 -2.51 7.39 7.76
N LYS A 92 -2.20 6.73 8.88
CA LYS A 92 -2.13 5.29 9.01
C LYS A 92 -3.35 4.76 9.74
N VAL A 93 -3.91 3.67 9.27
CA VAL A 93 -4.88 2.86 10.01
C VAL A 93 -4.11 1.70 10.65
N ILE A 94 -4.06 1.69 11.97
CA ILE A 94 -3.25 0.77 12.78
C ILE A 94 -4.18 -0.12 13.60
N SER A 95 -3.82 -1.38 13.79
CA SER A 95 -4.56 -2.23 14.73
C SER A 95 -4.20 -1.91 16.17
N ASN A 96 -5.21 -1.74 17.02
CA ASN A 96 -5.07 -1.58 18.47
C ASN A 96 -4.71 -2.89 19.18
N VAL A 97 -4.64 -4.02 18.46
CA VAL A 97 -4.36 -5.34 19.03
C VAL A 97 -2.90 -5.73 18.87
N ASP A 98 -2.34 -5.60 17.67
CA ASP A 98 -0.94 -5.98 17.38
C ASP A 98 -0.05 -4.81 16.97
N GLY A 99 -0.59 -3.58 16.92
CA GLY A 99 0.17 -2.38 16.56
C GLY A 99 0.56 -2.31 15.09
N GLU A 100 0.12 -3.26 14.25
CA GLU A 100 0.50 -3.30 12.84
C GLU A 100 -0.30 -2.29 12.01
N THR A 101 0.40 -1.60 11.12
CA THR A 101 -0.22 -0.79 10.07
C THR A 101 -0.96 -1.68 9.07
N ARG A 102 -2.23 -1.36 8.82
CA ARG A 102 -3.07 -2.04 7.82
C ARG A 102 -3.19 -1.25 6.53
N VAL A 103 -3.29 0.07 6.61
CA VAL A 103 -3.44 0.95 5.45
C VAL A 103 -2.75 2.28 5.71
N ASP A 104 -1.90 2.72 4.78
CA ASP A 104 -1.26 4.03 4.79
C ASP A 104 -1.87 4.89 3.67
N PHE A 105 -2.46 6.02 4.04
CA PHE A 105 -2.99 6.99 3.09
C PHE A 105 -2.03 8.15 2.89
N SER A 106 -1.73 8.50 1.64
CA SER A 106 -0.85 9.61 1.29
C SER A 106 -1.42 10.46 0.15
N ILE A 107 -0.96 11.71 0.02
CA ILE A 107 -1.31 12.57 -1.11
C ILE A 107 -0.32 12.27 -2.25
N PRO A 108 -0.80 12.00 -3.49
CA PRO A 108 0.09 11.88 -4.62
C PRO A 108 0.70 13.26 -4.96
N ASP A 109 2.00 13.30 -5.21
CA ASP A 109 2.74 14.51 -5.61
C ASP A 109 2.57 14.86 -7.10
N ARG A 110 1.90 13.99 -7.87
CA ARG A 110 1.70 14.09 -9.32
C ARG A 110 0.48 13.31 -9.75
N LYS A 111 0.11 13.42 -11.03
CA LYS A 111 -0.84 12.50 -11.65
C LYS A 111 -0.21 11.11 -11.75
N VAL A 112 -0.84 10.11 -11.15
CA VAL A 112 -0.35 8.72 -11.12
C VAL A 112 -1.08 7.91 -12.20
N PRO A 113 -0.39 7.43 -13.24
CA PRO A 113 -0.96 6.46 -14.20
C PRO A 113 -1.36 5.17 -13.47
N THR A 114 -2.49 4.58 -13.88
CA THR A 114 -3.03 3.41 -13.18
C THR A 114 -3.42 2.27 -14.09
N VAL A 115 -3.35 1.05 -13.56
CA VAL A 115 -3.91 -0.17 -14.15
C VAL A 115 -4.88 -0.82 -13.18
N SER A 116 -5.97 -1.40 -13.69
CA SER A 116 -6.91 -2.17 -12.88
C SER A 116 -6.53 -3.65 -12.88
N LYS A 117 -6.40 -4.26 -11.70
CA LYS A 117 -6.22 -5.71 -11.53
C LYS A 117 -7.19 -6.20 -10.45
N ARG A 118 -8.02 -7.21 -10.77
CA ARG A 118 -9.07 -7.72 -9.86
C ARG A 118 -9.94 -6.58 -9.28
N SER A 119 -10.33 -5.65 -10.14
CA SER A 119 -11.16 -4.47 -9.81
C SER A 119 -10.55 -3.48 -8.81
N VAL A 120 -9.27 -3.62 -8.46
CA VAL A 120 -8.51 -2.64 -7.67
C VAL A 120 -7.62 -1.84 -8.61
N ARG A 121 -7.56 -0.52 -8.40
CA ARG A 121 -6.71 0.40 -9.14
C ARG A 121 -5.32 0.44 -8.52
N PHE A 122 -4.29 0.14 -9.31
CA PHE A 122 -2.88 0.16 -8.90
C PHE A 122 -2.09 1.19 -9.72
N ALA A 123 -1.09 1.82 -9.12
CA ALA A 123 -0.08 2.59 -9.84
C ALA A 123 0.65 1.66 -10.83
N THR A 124 0.86 2.11 -12.07
CA THR A 124 1.51 1.25 -13.09
C THR A 124 2.94 0.91 -12.68
N LEU A 125 3.41 -0.27 -13.11
CA LEU A 125 4.78 -0.69 -12.89
C LEU A 125 5.79 0.32 -13.47
N LYS A 126 5.46 0.90 -14.64
CA LYS A 126 6.25 1.94 -15.29
C LYS A 126 6.38 3.21 -14.44
N ASP A 127 5.28 3.72 -13.89
CA ASP A 127 5.31 4.90 -13.01
C ASP A 127 6.17 4.65 -11.76
N GLN A 128 6.03 3.46 -11.16
CA GLN A 128 6.82 3.09 -9.99
C GLN A 128 8.31 2.94 -10.31
N PHE A 129 8.64 2.37 -11.47
CA PHE A 129 10.02 2.22 -11.95
C PHE A 129 10.70 3.57 -12.21
N GLU A 130 10.03 4.48 -12.91
CA GLU A 130 10.57 5.83 -13.16
C GLU A 130 10.70 6.65 -11.87
N LYS A 131 9.73 6.53 -10.94
CA LYS A 131 9.85 7.18 -9.63
C LYS A 131 11.01 6.64 -8.82
N ALA A 132 11.26 5.33 -8.84
CA ALA A 132 12.41 4.73 -8.15
C ALA A 132 13.74 5.24 -8.71
N LYS A 133 13.88 5.33 -10.04
CA LYS A 133 15.08 5.96 -10.65
C LYS A 133 15.27 7.40 -10.21
N SER A 134 14.19 8.18 -10.17
CA SER A 134 14.24 9.58 -9.73
C SER A 134 14.62 9.69 -8.25
N ASN A 135 14.06 8.86 -7.38
CA ASN A 135 14.38 8.86 -5.95
C ASN A 135 15.85 8.50 -5.69
N LEU A 136 16.43 7.56 -6.43
CA LEU A 136 17.84 7.18 -6.28
C LEU A 136 18.82 8.29 -6.68
N LYS A 137 18.36 9.29 -7.44
CA LYS A 137 19.14 10.49 -7.78
C LYS A 137 18.98 11.62 -6.76
N ASP A 138 18.00 11.51 -5.85
CA ASP A 138 17.68 12.53 -4.85
C ASP A 138 18.27 12.12 -3.48
N PRO A 139 19.33 12.80 -2.99
CA PRO A 139 19.93 12.50 -1.69
C PRO A 139 18.95 12.57 -0.52
N SER A 140 17.89 13.39 -0.64
CA SER A 140 16.86 13.52 0.41
C SER A 140 16.00 12.26 0.56
N LYS A 141 16.08 11.31 -0.39
CA LYS A 141 15.34 10.05 -0.45
C LYS A 141 16.22 8.83 -0.18
N ILE A 142 17.42 9.00 0.37
CA ILE A 142 18.35 7.90 0.66
C ILE A 142 17.72 6.77 1.51
N PHE A 143 16.79 7.10 2.41
CA PHE A 143 16.02 6.11 3.20
C PHE A 143 15.15 5.16 2.35
N ARG A 144 14.97 5.45 1.05
CA ARG A 144 14.27 4.58 0.09
C ARG A 144 15.21 3.72 -0.74
N ALA A 145 16.52 3.95 -0.70
CA ALA A 145 17.48 3.41 -1.66
C ALA A 145 17.35 1.89 -1.83
N ASP A 146 17.36 1.14 -0.72
CA ASP A 146 17.24 -0.33 -0.76
C ASP A 146 15.94 -0.81 -1.39
N LYS A 147 14.81 -0.16 -1.06
CA LYS A 147 13.49 -0.51 -1.60
C LYS A 147 13.40 -0.20 -3.09
N ASP A 148 13.94 0.94 -3.49
CA ASP A 148 13.88 1.39 -4.88
C ASP A 148 14.86 0.56 -5.74
N LEU A 149 16.05 0.20 -5.24
CA LEU A 149 16.98 -0.74 -5.89
C LEU A 149 16.40 -2.15 -6.07
N ASP A 150 15.73 -2.70 -5.05
CA ASP A 150 15.02 -3.98 -5.14
C ASP A 150 13.97 -3.96 -6.26
N LEU A 151 13.14 -2.90 -6.30
CA LEU A 151 12.16 -2.71 -7.35
C LEU A 151 12.81 -2.68 -8.74
N LEU A 152 13.86 -1.87 -8.92
CA LEU A 152 14.56 -1.76 -10.21
C LEU A 152 15.11 -3.12 -10.65
N ARG A 153 15.77 -3.88 -9.76
CA ARG A 153 16.31 -5.21 -10.06
C ARG A 153 15.22 -6.17 -10.52
N ARG A 154 14.10 -6.23 -9.79
CA ARG A 154 12.97 -7.12 -10.11
C ARG A 154 12.30 -6.75 -11.42
N VAL A 155 12.11 -5.46 -11.69
CA VAL A 155 11.59 -4.99 -12.98
C VAL A 155 12.55 -5.36 -14.11
N HIS A 156 13.86 -5.23 -13.91
CA HIS A 156 14.82 -5.54 -14.96
C HIS A 156 14.88 -7.04 -15.30
N ILE A 157 14.75 -7.92 -14.29
CA ILE A 157 14.58 -9.36 -14.52
C ILE A 157 13.28 -9.61 -15.32
N PHE A 158 12.19 -8.94 -14.96
CA PHE A 158 10.92 -9.05 -15.67
C PHE A 158 10.99 -8.58 -17.13
N GLU A 159 11.64 -7.45 -17.41
CA GLU A 159 11.87 -6.94 -18.78
C GLU A 159 12.67 -7.94 -19.62
N ARG A 160 13.74 -8.51 -19.04
CA ARG A 160 14.58 -9.52 -19.70
C ARG A 160 13.79 -10.76 -20.09
N LEU A 161 12.97 -11.28 -19.17
CA LEU A 161 12.13 -12.45 -19.41
C LEU A 161 11.03 -12.18 -20.46
N ARG A 162 10.56 -10.94 -20.57
CA ARG A 162 9.57 -10.54 -21.58
C ARG A 162 10.17 -10.20 -22.95
N GLY A 163 11.48 -9.99 -23.04
CA GLY A 163 12.13 -9.45 -24.24
C GLY A 163 11.70 -8.03 -24.61
N LYS A 164 11.05 -7.28 -23.69
CA LYS A 164 10.55 -5.91 -23.95
C LYS A 164 10.54 -5.06 -22.69
N LYS A 165 10.93 -3.78 -22.84
CA LYS A 165 10.88 -2.75 -21.79
C LYS A 165 9.45 -2.33 -21.46
N ILE A 166 9.23 -1.88 -20.22
CA ILE A 166 7.91 -1.44 -19.74
C ILE A 166 7.53 0.02 -20.09
#